data_AF-A0AAN5JPS0-F1
#
_entry.id   AF-A0AAN5JPS0-F1
#
_cell.length_a   1.000
_cell.length_b   1.000
_cell.length_c   1.000
_cell.angle_alpha   90.00
_cell.angle_beta   90.00
_cell.angle_gamma   90.00
#
_symmetry.space_group_name_H-M   'P 1'
#
loop_
_entity.id
_entity.type
_entity.pdbx_description
1 polymer ?
#
loop_
_entity_poly.entity_id
_entity_poly.type
_entity_poly.pdbx_seq_one_letter_code
_entity_poly.pdbx_strand_id
1 'polypeptide(L)'
;APTGVACSVCPGGMTSGNPVNPLLGAKVLPGETDLALPGPLPFILSRTYSSYRTRTPAPVGVFGPGWKAPSDIRLQLRDDALVLNDNGGRSIHFEPLLPGEAVYSRSESMWLVRGGKAAQPDGHTLARLWGALPPDIRLSPHLYLATNSAQGPWWILGWSERVPGAEDVLPAPLPPYRVLTGLADRFGRTLTYRREAAGDLAGEITGVTDGAGREFRLVLTTQAQRAEEARTSSLSSSDSSRPLSASPFPDTLPGTEYGPDRGIRLSAVWLMHDPAYPESLPGAPLARYTYTEAGELLAVYDRSNTQVRAFTYDAQHPGRMVAHRYAGRPEMRYRYDDTGRVVEQLNPAGLSYRYQYEQDRITVTDSLNRREVLHTEGGAGLKRVVKKELADGSVTHSGYDAAGRLTAQTDAAGRRTEYGLNVVSGDITDITTPDGRETKFYYNDGNQLTAVVSPDGLESRREYDEPGRLVSETSRSGETVRYRYDDAHSELPATTTDATGSTRQMTWSRYGQLLAFTDCSGYQTRYEYDRFGQMTAVHREEGISLYRHYDNRGRLTSVKDAQGRETQYEYNAAGDLTAVITPDGNRSETQYDAWGKAVSTTQG
;
A
#
# COMPACT_ATOMS: atom_id res chain seq x y z
N ALA A 1 -19.96 -23.36 -11.51
CA ALA A 1 -20.25 -22.09 -12.20
C ALA A 1 -18.91 -21.43 -12.55
N PRO A 2 -18.73 -20.78 -13.70
CA PRO A 2 -17.46 -20.16 -14.07
C PRO A 2 -17.26 -18.91 -13.21
N THR A 3 -16.56 -19.09 -12.08
CA THR A 3 -16.49 -18.21 -10.91
C THR A 3 -15.46 -17.08 -11.07
N GLY A 4 -15.59 -16.28 -12.11
CA GLY A 4 -14.81 -15.04 -12.25
C GLY A 4 -15.32 -13.98 -11.26
N VAL A 5 -14.73 -13.91 -10.07
CA VAL A 5 -14.93 -12.80 -9.13
C VAL A 5 -14.04 -11.65 -9.62
N ALA A 6 -14.66 -10.66 -10.24
CA ALA A 6 -14.10 -9.37 -10.57
C ALA A 6 -14.47 -8.36 -9.49
N CYS A 7 -13.54 -7.88 -8.69
CA CYS A 7 -13.84 -6.85 -7.71
C CYS A 7 -13.31 -5.47 -8.15
N SER A 8 -14.15 -4.64 -8.79
CA SER A 8 -13.96 -3.17 -8.75
C SER A 8 -14.40 -2.59 -7.40
N VAL A 9 -14.77 -3.47 -6.46
CA VAL A 9 -15.37 -3.18 -5.15
C VAL A 9 -14.42 -3.56 -4.03
N CYS A 10 -13.13 -3.46 -4.27
CA CYS A 10 -12.11 -3.70 -3.25
C CYS A 10 -12.18 -2.64 -2.16
N PRO A 11 -11.65 -2.92 -0.96
CA PRO A 11 -11.16 -1.85 -0.09
C PRO A 11 -10.19 -0.97 -0.91
N GLY A 12 -10.61 0.25 -1.25
CA GLY A 12 -9.91 1.15 -2.18
C GLY A 12 -10.68 1.51 -3.47
N GLY A 13 -11.74 0.77 -3.82
CA GLY A 13 -12.73 1.17 -4.83
C GLY A 13 -13.75 2.15 -4.24
N MET A 14 -14.13 3.17 -5.02
CA MET A 14 -15.06 4.28 -4.69
C MET A 14 -15.40 4.43 -3.20
N THR A 15 -14.72 5.36 -2.50
CA THR A 15 -15.11 5.77 -1.16
C THR A 15 -16.06 6.96 -1.24
N SER A 16 -17.12 6.96 -0.40
CA SER A 16 -17.96 8.14 -0.17
C SER A 16 -17.84 8.58 1.27
N GLY A 17 -17.73 9.90 1.48
CA GLY A 17 -17.52 10.51 2.80
C GLY A 17 -16.18 10.22 3.46
N ASN A 18 -15.26 9.54 2.74
CA ASN A 18 -13.94 9.09 3.19
C ASN A 18 -13.95 8.63 4.66
N PRO A 19 -14.16 7.33 4.96
CA PRO A 19 -13.85 6.19 4.07
C PRO A 19 -14.84 5.04 4.21
N VAL A 20 -16.09 5.24 3.76
CA VAL A 20 -17.06 4.15 3.58
C VAL A 20 -17.05 3.73 2.11
N ASN A 21 -16.97 2.42 1.85
CA ASN A 21 -17.25 1.85 0.54
C ASN A 21 -18.76 1.53 0.47
N PRO A 22 -19.57 2.34 -0.22
CA PRO A 22 -21.02 2.14 -0.26
C PRO A 22 -21.41 0.83 -0.97
N LEU A 23 -20.62 0.36 -1.94
CA LEU A 23 -20.95 -0.86 -2.66
C LEU A 23 -20.83 -2.13 -1.80
N LEU A 24 -19.84 -2.16 -0.90
CA LEU A 24 -19.70 -3.22 0.11
C LEU A 24 -20.56 -2.98 1.35
N GLY A 25 -21.03 -1.75 1.55
CA GLY A 25 -21.51 -1.27 2.84
C GLY A 25 -20.44 -1.32 3.93
N ALA A 26 -19.16 -1.25 3.56
CA ALA A 26 -18.07 -1.49 4.50
C ALA A 26 -17.38 -0.19 4.91
N LYS A 27 -17.03 -0.11 6.19
CA LYS A 27 -16.05 0.85 6.67
C LYS A 27 -14.68 0.36 6.23
N VAL A 28 -13.94 1.19 5.50
CA VAL A 28 -12.60 0.87 5.05
C VAL A 28 -11.59 1.91 5.55
N LEU A 29 -10.33 1.51 5.64
CA LEU A 29 -9.18 2.41 5.73
C LEU A 29 -8.14 1.83 4.77
N PRO A 30 -8.06 2.32 3.52
CA PRO A 30 -7.13 1.78 2.55
C PRO A 30 -5.70 2.19 2.87
N GLY A 31 -4.79 1.23 3.00
CA GLY A 31 -3.34 1.47 2.93
C GLY A 31 -2.79 2.52 3.89
N GLU A 32 -3.02 2.38 5.19
CA GLU A 32 -2.41 3.22 6.22
C GLU A 32 -0.94 2.82 6.41
N THR A 33 -0.01 3.72 6.08
CA THR A 33 1.43 3.49 6.23
C THR A 33 1.90 3.99 7.58
N ASP A 34 2.39 3.09 8.43
CA ASP A 34 2.93 3.42 9.74
C ASP A 34 4.47 3.59 9.69
N LEU A 35 5.14 2.91 8.75
CA LEU A 35 6.58 3.03 8.49
C LEU A 35 6.89 2.82 7.01
N ALA A 36 7.68 3.72 6.44
CA ALA A 36 8.32 3.54 5.14
C ALA A 36 9.69 4.24 5.17
N LEU A 37 10.72 3.54 4.72
CA LEU A 37 12.05 4.11 4.47
C LEU A 37 12.39 3.92 2.98
N PRO A 38 13.10 4.87 2.34
CA PRO A 38 13.41 4.74 0.92
C PRO A 38 14.34 3.56 0.67
N GLY A 39 14.23 2.97 -0.52
CA GLY A 39 15.06 1.87 -0.96
C GLY A 39 14.38 1.02 -2.01
N PRO A 40 15.14 0.23 -2.78
CA PRO A 40 14.57 -0.81 -3.63
C PRO A 40 13.91 -1.90 -2.79
N LEU A 41 12.74 -2.39 -3.23
CA LEU A 41 11.89 -3.32 -2.47
C LEU A 41 11.86 -2.99 -0.97
N PRO A 42 11.43 -1.77 -0.61
CA PRO A 42 11.53 -1.31 0.77
C PRO A 42 10.56 -2.10 1.65
N PHE A 43 10.95 -2.35 2.89
CA PHE A 43 9.99 -2.79 3.88
C PHE A 43 9.07 -1.62 4.24
N ILE A 44 7.82 -1.71 3.77
CA ILE A 44 6.76 -0.78 4.10
C ILE A 44 5.81 -1.49 5.05
N LEU A 45 5.73 -0.99 6.29
CA LEU A 45 4.74 -1.44 7.24
C LEU A 45 3.47 -0.64 7.01
N SER A 46 2.51 -1.28 6.33
CA SER A 46 1.20 -0.72 6.10
C SER A 46 0.11 -1.68 6.53
N ARG A 47 -1.07 -1.11 6.77
CA ARG A 47 -2.24 -1.84 7.22
C ARG A 47 -3.50 -1.29 6.57
N THR A 48 -4.39 -2.20 6.21
CA THR A 48 -5.70 -1.89 5.65
C THR A 48 -6.75 -2.41 6.61
N TYR A 49 -7.74 -1.58 6.90
CA TYR A 49 -8.94 -2.01 7.62
C TYR A 49 -10.09 -2.22 6.65
N SER A 50 -10.88 -3.26 6.87
CA SER A 50 -12.19 -3.42 6.26
C SER A 50 -13.15 -4.08 7.22
N SER A 51 -14.34 -3.50 7.39
CA SER A 51 -15.42 -4.16 8.12
C SER A 51 -16.13 -5.23 7.29
N TYR A 52 -15.80 -5.35 5.99
CA TYR A 52 -16.41 -6.34 5.10
C TYR A 52 -16.02 -7.77 5.47
N ARG A 53 -17.01 -8.67 5.53
CA ARG A 53 -16.83 -10.08 5.89
C ARG A 53 -16.76 -10.92 4.62
N THR A 54 -15.59 -11.52 4.35
CA THR A 54 -15.44 -12.46 3.23
C THR A 54 -15.94 -13.85 3.63
N ARG A 55 -16.33 -14.68 2.65
CA ARG A 55 -16.81 -16.05 2.91
C ARG A 55 -15.69 -17.01 3.30
N THR A 56 -14.46 -16.70 2.93
CA THR A 56 -13.26 -17.53 3.14
C THR A 56 -12.16 -16.67 3.78
N PRO A 57 -12.39 -16.11 4.98
CA PRO A 57 -11.45 -15.20 5.61
C PRO A 57 -10.14 -15.94 5.93
N ALA A 58 -9.02 -15.25 5.71
CA ALA A 58 -7.74 -15.65 6.30
C ALA A 58 -7.81 -15.52 7.83
N PRO A 59 -6.98 -16.25 8.59
CA PRO A 59 -6.75 -15.99 10.00
C PRO A 59 -6.43 -14.52 10.28
N VAL A 60 -6.78 -14.08 11.48
CA VAL A 60 -6.47 -12.73 11.97
C VAL A 60 -4.95 -12.55 12.03
N GLY A 61 -4.46 -11.46 11.44
CA GLY A 61 -3.05 -11.10 11.40
C GLY A 61 -2.59 -10.33 12.63
N VAL A 62 -1.35 -9.85 12.60
CA VAL A 62 -0.67 -9.21 13.75
C VAL A 62 -1.28 -7.88 14.20
N PHE A 63 -2.14 -7.27 13.39
CA PHE A 63 -2.88 -6.05 13.74
C PHE A 63 -4.26 -6.32 14.36
N GLY A 64 -4.66 -7.59 14.54
CA GLY A 64 -5.95 -7.94 15.11
C GLY A 64 -7.10 -7.94 14.08
N PRO A 65 -8.32 -8.28 14.52
CA PRO A 65 -9.44 -8.55 13.62
C PRO A 65 -9.86 -7.31 12.81
N GLY A 66 -10.30 -7.54 11.57
CA GLY A 66 -10.63 -6.49 10.60
C GLY A 66 -9.42 -5.80 9.93
N TRP A 67 -8.21 -5.94 10.47
CA TRP A 67 -6.99 -5.43 9.88
C TRP A 67 -6.27 -6.49 9.01
N LYS A 68 -5.54 -5.99 8.01
CA LYS A 68 -4.70 -6.77 7.09
C LYS A 68 -3.43 -6.02 6.78
N ALA A 69 -2.31 -6.73 6.68
CA ALA A 69 -1.02 -6.20 6.23
C ALA A 69 -0.58 -6.89 4.93
N PRO A 70 0.32 -6.26 4.14
CA PRO A 70 0.98 -6.93 3.01
C PRO A 70 1.61 -8.28 3.37
N SER A 71 2.12 -8.40 4.59
CA SER A 71 2.72 -9.63 5.12
C SER A 71 1.73 -10.75 5.41
N ASP A 72 0.43 -10.46 5.47
CA ASP A 72 -0.62 -11.45 5.76
C ASP A 72 -1.09 -12.22 4.50
N ILE A 73 -0.57 -11.86 3.32
CA ILE A 73 -0.90 -12.54 2.06
C ILE A 73 -0.64 -14.03 2.20
N ARG A 74 -1.64 -14.84 1.82
CA ARG A 74 -1.58 -16.29 1.88
C ARG A 74 -2.37 -16.95 0.76
N LEU A 75 -1.97 -18.16 0.41
CA LEU A 75 -2.64 -19.00 -0.57
C LEU A 75 -3.17 -20.25 0.13
N GLN A 76 -4.48 -20.48 0.09
CA GLN A 76 -5.08 -21.74 0.55
C GLN A 76 -5.05 -22.75 -0.59
N LEU A 77 -4.60 -23.96 -0.30
CA LEU A 77 -4.56 -25.10 -1.21
C LEU A 77 -5.74 -26.00 -0.87
N ARG A 78 -6.70 -26.11 -1.78
CA ARG A 78 -7.84 -27.02 -1.70
C ARG A 78 -7.76 -28.02 -2.84
N ASP A 79 -8.48 -29.12 -2.72
CA ASP A 79 -8.46 -30.19 -3.73
C ASP A 79 -8.96 -29.71 -5.10
N ASP A 80 -9.86 -28.74 -5.14
CA ASP A 80 -10.53 -28.23 -6.34
C ASP A 80 -10.20 -26.76 -6.67
N ALA A 81 -9.46 -26.05 -5.81
CA ALA A 81 -9.19 -24.63 -6.00
C ALA A 81 -7.96 -24.11 -5.23
N LEU A 82 -7.41 -23.01 -5.73
CA LEU A 82 -6.45 -22.16 -5.04
C LEU A 82 -7.14 -20.86 -4.62
N VAL A 83 -6.98 -20.44 -3.37
CA VAL A 83 -7.58 -19.19 -2.86
C VAL A 83 -6.50 -18.27 -2.30
N LEU A 84 -6.18 -17.21 -3.03
CA LEU A 84 -5.26 -16.17 -2.58
C LEU A 84 -6.01 -15.16 -1.73
N ASN A 85 -5.66 -15.08 -0.45
CA ASN A 85 -6.05 -13.98 0.41
C ASN A 85 -5.01 -12.86 0.28
N ASP A 86 -5.44 -11.69 -0.18
CA ASP A 86 -4.52 -10.57 -0.43
C ASP A 86 -4.40 -9.61 0.77
N ASN A 87 -3.59 -8.56 0.59
CA ASN A 87 -3.33 -7.55 1.62
C ASN A 87 -4.50 -6.60 1.91
N GLY A 88 -5.55 -6.63 1.08
CA GLY A 88 -6.83 -5.95 1.32
C GLY A 88 -7.83 -6.83 2.06
N GLY A 89 -7.49 -8.09 2.37
CA GLY A 89 -8.41 -9.06 2.96
C GLY A 89 -9.40 -9.64 1.96
N ARG A 90 -9.15 -9.50 0.65
CA ARG A 90 -9.96 -10.11 -0.41
C ARG A 90 -9.61 -11.58 -0.55
N SER A 91 -10.52 -12.37 -1.12
CA SER A 91 -10.28 -13.75 -1.52
C SER A 91 -10.37 -13.83 -3.05
N ILE A 92 -9.26 -14.21 -3.69
CA ILE A 92 -9.16 -14.38 -5.14
C ILE A 92 -9.04 -15.88 -5.43
N HIS A 93 -9.91 -16.38 -6.30
CA HIS A 93 -10.01 -17.81 -6.59
C HIS A 93 -9.36 -18.13 -7.93
N PHE A 94 -8.54 -19.18 -7.94
CA PHE A 94 -7.86 -19.71 -9.12
C PHE A 94 -8.10 -21.22 -9.21
N GLU A 95 -7.95 -21.76 -10.41
CA GLU A 95 -7.89 -23.20 -10.63
C GLU A 95 -6.60 -23.80 -10.04
N PRO A 96 -6.59 -25.09 -9.68
CA PRO A 96 -5.37 -25.79 -9.27
C PRO A 96 -4.26 -25.73 -10.33
N LEU A 97 -3.00 -25.66 -9.89
CA LEU A 97 -1.82 -25.61 -10.76
C LEU A 97 -0.90 -26.81 -10.53
N LEU A 98 -0.50 -27.46 -11.61
CA LEU A 98 0.63 -28.40 -11.62
C LEU A 98 1.98 -27.63 -11.58
N PRO A 99 3.09 -28.29 -11.21
CA PRO A 99 4.40 -27.65 -11.22
C PRO A 99 4.76 -27.00 -12.58
N GLY A 100 5.15 -25.72 -12.53
CA GLY A 100 5.50 -24.93 -13.70
C GLY A 100 4.33 -24.43 -14.54
N GLU A 101 3.10 -24.51 -14.06
CA GLU A 101 1.93 -23.89 -14.70
C GLU A 101 1.68 -22.47 -14.19
N ALA A 102 1.03 -21.67 -15.03
CA ALA A 102 0.63 -20.30 -14.76
C ALA A 102 -0.84 -20.08 -15.12
N VAL A 103 -1.55 -19.27 -14.35
CA VAL A 103 -2.92 -18.82 -14.63
C VAL A 103 -3.03 -17.31 -14.44
N TYR A 104 -3.81 -16.66 -15.30
CA TYR A 104 -4.09 -15.23 -15.23
C TYR A 104 -5.55 -14.98 -14.89
N SER A 105 -5.78 -14.25 -13.80
CA SER A 105 -7.09 -13.67 -13.51
C SER A 105 -7.22 -12.33 -14.22
N ARG A 106 -8.01 -12.29 -15.30
CA ARG A 106 -8.27 -11.06 -16.07
C ARG A 106 -8.98 -9.99 -15.26
N SER A 107 -9.82 -10.41 -14.33
CA SER A 107 -10.61 -9.51 -13.50
C SER A 107 -9.83 -8.89 -12.34
N GLU A 108 -8.77 -9.57 -11.91
CA GLU A 108 -7.86 -9.12 -10.85
C GLU A 108 -6.53 -8.57 -11.41
N SER A 109 -6.37 -8.64 -12.73
CA SER A 109 -5.12 -8.35 -13.45
C SER A 109 -3.91 -9.00 -12.77
N MET A 110 -4.02 -10.27 -12.43
CA MET A 110 -3.05 -10.97 -11.58
C MET A 110 -2.71 -12.35 -12.12
N TRP A 111 -1.41 -12.65 -12.14
CA TRP A 111 -0.87 -13.97 -12.43
C TRP A 111 -0.61 -14.74 -11.13
N LEU A 112 -0.94 -16.03 -11.15
CA LEU A 112 -0.48 -17.01 -10.18
C LEU A 112 0.29 -18.10 -10.92
N VAL A 113 1.49 -18.41 -10.45
CA VAL A 113 2.40 -19.37 -11.06
C VAL A 113 2.89 -20.34 -10.00
N ARG A 114 2.98 -21.62 -10.34
CA ARG A 114 3.64 -22.62 -9.49
C ARG A 114 5.06 -22.85 -9.99
N GLY A 115 6.04 -22.87 -9.08
CA GLY A 115 7.41 -23.24 -9.40
C GLY A 115 7.53 -24.68 -9.92
N GLY A 116 8.73 -25.05 -10.35
CA GLY A 116 9.03 -26.40 -10.86
C GLY A 116 9.49 -26.48 -12.30
N LYS A 117 9.81 -25.35 -12.95
CA LYS A 117 10.37 -25.32 -14.32
C LYS A 117 11.45 -24.27 -14.46
N ALA A 118 12.44 -24.58 -15.31
CA ALA A 118 13.55 -23.69 -15.57
C ALA A 118 13.10 -22.41 -16.31
N ALA A 119 12.34 -22.55 -17.38
CA ALA A 119 11.87 -21.43 -18.18
C ALA A 119 10.37 -21.51 -18.41
N GLN A 120 9.75 -20.34 -18.61
CA GLN A 120 8.42 -20.25 -19.18
C GLN A 120 8.51 -20.43 -20.71
N PRO A 121 7.41 -20.81 -21.39
CA PRO A 121 7.39 -20.91 -22.84
C PRO A 121 7.84 -19.61 -23.52
N ASP A 122 8.46 -19.74 -24.70
CA ASP A 122 8.87 -18.59 -25.51
C ASP A 122 7.65 -17.71 -25.84
N GLY A 123 7.82 -16.39 -25.74
CA GLY A 123 6.74 -15.41 -25.94
C GLY A 123 5.75 -15.29 -24.79
N HIS A 124 5.90 -16.04 -23.68
CA HIS A 124 5.06 -15.84 -22.50
C HIS A 124 5.35 -14.47 -21.86
N THR A 125 4.30 -13.70 -21.52
CA THR A 125 4.38 -12.35 -20.93
C THR A 125 5.32 -12.27 -19.70
N LEU A 126 5.35 -13.33 -18.89
CA LEU A 126 6.18 -13.42 -17.69
C LEU A 126 7.59 -14.01 -17.91
N ALA A 127 7.97 -14.38 -19.14
CA ALA A 127 9.21 -15.13 -19.37
C ALA A 127 10.46 -14.39 -18.88
N ARG A 128 10.56 -13.08 -19.14
CA ARG A 128 11.70 -12.25 -18.68
C ARG A 128 11.75 -12.16 -17.16
N LEU A 129 10.62 -11.83 -16.55
CA LEU A 129 10.50 -11.71 -15.10
C LEU A 129 10.75 -13.05 -14.38
N TRP A 130 10.36 -14.17 -15.00
CA TRP A 130 10.68 -15.52 -14.52
C TRP A 130 12.16 -15.84 -14.61
N GLY A 131 12.82 -15.46 -15.72
CA GLY A 131 14.25 -15.65 -15.93
C GLY A 131 15.12 -14.91 -14.92
N ALA A 132 14.64 -13.77 -14.40
CA ALA A 132 15.31 -13.00 -13.35
C ALA A 132 15.26 -13.67 -11.95
N LEU A 133 14.41 -14.69 -11.75
CA LEU A 133 14.32 -15.36 -10.46
C LEU A 133 15.54 -16.28 -10.22
N PRO A 134 16.08 -16.28 -8.98
CA PRO A 134 17.03 -17.28 -8.52
C PRO A 134 16.55 -18.73 -8.79
N PRO A 135 17.44 -19.64 -9.21
CA PRO A 135 17.07 -21.03 -9.53
C PRO A 135 16.34 -21.77 -8.40
N ASP A 136 16.74 -21.56 -7.15
CA ASP A 136 16.12 -22.14 -5.95
C ASP A 136 14.65 -21.73 -5.80
N ILE A 137 14.27 -20.54 -6.28
CA ILE A 137 12.87 -20.08 -6.26
C ILE A 137 12.10 -20.68 -7.44
N ARG A 138 12.56 -20.48 -8.68
CA ARG A 138 11.79 -20.88 -9.88
C ARG A 138 11.70 -22.41 -10.09
N LEU A 139 12.71 -23.16 -9.64
CA LEU A 139 12.73 -24.61 -9.76
C LEU A 139 11.98 -25.34 -8.63
N SER A 140 11.62 -24.66 -7.54
CA SER A 140 10.94 -25.31 -6.42
C SER A 140 9.44 -25.54 -6.71
N PRO A 141 8.96 -26.80 -6.79
CA PRO A 141 7.55 -27.10 -7.04
C PRO A 141 6.64 -26.83 -5.83
N HIS A 142 7.25 -26.42 -4.71
CA HIS A 142 6.59 -26.14 -3.44
C HIS A 142 6.24 -24.67 -3.27
N LEU A 143 6.82 -23.80 -4.10
CA LEU A 143 6.57 -22.37 -4.11
C LEU A 143 5.48 -21.99 -5.11
N TYR A 144 4.68 -21.02 -4.70
CA TYR A 144 3.77 -20.30 -5.58
C TYR A 144 4.26 -18.86 -5.69
N LEU A 145 4.06 -18.27 -6.85
CA LEU A 145 4.50 -16.92 -7.18
C LEU A 145 3.30 -16.15 -7.71
N ALA A 146 3.09 -14.94 -7.21
CA ALA A 146 2.05 -14.06 -7.72
C ALA A 146 2.65 -12.74 -8.19
N THR A 147 2.08 -12.15 -9.24
CA THR A 147 2.41 -10.80 -9.69
C THR A 147 1.21 -10.18 -10.40
N ASN A 148 1.00 -8.89 -10.23
CA ASN A 148 0.02 -8.11 -10.99
C ASN A 148 0.66 -7.32 -12.15
N SER A 149 1.95 -7.56 -12.41
CA SER A 149 2.73 -6.83 -13.40
C SER A 149 3.71 -7.76 -14.10
N ALA A 150 3.83 -7.64 -15.42
CA ALA A 150 4.87 -8.31 -16.20
C ALA A 150 6.29 -7.85 -15.81
N GLN A 151 6.40 -6.73 -15.11
CA GLN A 151 7.64 -6.13 -14.62
C GLN A 151 7.92 -6.44 -13.13
N GLY A 152 7.02 -7.18 -12.48
CA GLY A 152 7.12 -7.56 -11.07
C GLY A 152 6.73 -6.45 -10.08
N PRO A 153 7.08 -6.62 -8.80
CA PRO A 153 7.86 -7.74 -8.25
C PRO A 153 7.06 -9.05 -8.18
N TRP A 154 7.77 -10.17 -8.04
CA TRP A 154 7.19 -11.43 -7.61
C TRP A 154 6.87 -11.43 -6.12
N TRP A 155 5.69 -11.94 -5.78
CA TRP A 155 5.31 -12.31 -4.42
C TRP A 155 5.61 -13.79 -4.22
N ILE A 156 6.54 -14.12 -3.31
CA ILE A 156 6.99 -15.49 -3.09
C ILE A 156 6.16 -16.10 -1.97
N LEU A 157 5.36 -17.12 -2.29
CA LEU A 157 4.45 -17.81 -1.39
C LEU A 157 5.02 -19.19 -1.04
N GLY A 158 5.59 -19.29 0.15
CA GLY A 158 6.25 -20.49 0.68
C GLY A 158 5.61 -21.03 1.95
N TRP A 159 6.32 -21.88 2.68
CA TRP A 159 5.84 -22.39 3.96
C TRP A 159 6.16 -21.40 5.09
N SER A 160 5.37 -21.47 6.16
CA SER A 160 5.55 -20.58 7.30
C SER A 160 6.85 -20.84 8.08
N GLU A 161 7.33 -22.08 8.11
CA GLU A 161 8.46 -22.47 8.97
C GLU A 161 9.81 -22.52 8.24
N ARG A 162 9.80 -22.77 6.92
CA ARG A 162 11.01 -22.85 6.10
C ARG A 162 10.71 -22.66 4.61
N VAL A 163 11.71 -22.34 3.81
CA VAL A 163 11.60 -22.37 2.35
C VAL A 163 12.17 -23.71 1.87
N PRO A 164 11.35 -24.65 1.35
CA PRO A 164 11.86 -25.92 0.85
C PRO A 164 12.72 -25.74 -0.40
N GLY A 165 13.87 -26.42 -0.41
CA GLY A 165 14.66 -26.60 -1.62
C GLY A 165 13.92 -27.45 -2.66
N ALA A 166 14.37 -27.38 -3.92
CA ALA A 166 13.75 -28.13 -5.01
C ALA A 166 13.81 -29.66 -4.82
N GLU A 167 14.85 -30.15 -4.15
CA GLU A 167 15.12 -31.59 -3.91
C GLU A 167 14.72 -32.05 -2.51
N ASP A 168 14.07 -31.20 -1.71
CA ASP A 168 13.72 -31.53 -0.34
C ASP A 168 12.64 -32.62 -0.31
N VAL A 169 12.91 -33.73 0.40
CA VAL A 169 11.86 -34.71 0.75
C VAL A 169 11.06 -34.15 1.92
N LEU A 170 9.76 -33.94 1.68
CA LEU A 170 8.88 -33.23 2.59
C LEU A 170 7.95 -34.17 3.37
N PRO A 171 7.72 -33.92 4.67
CA PRO A 171 6.79 -34.74 5.45
C PRO A 171 5.37 -34.58 4.88
N ALA A 172 4.68 -35.70 4.66
CA ALA A 172 3.27 -35.72 4.29
C ALA A 172 2.40 -35.93 5.56
N PRO A 173 1.26 -35.24 5.69
CA PRO A 173 0.65 -34.32 4.73
C PRO A 173 1.33 -32.93 4.71
N LEU A 174 1.39 -32.32 3.51
CA LEU A 174 1.89 -30.96 3.37
C LEU A 174 0.91 -29.93 3.97
N PRO A 175 1.39 -28.76 4.43
CA PRO A 175 0.51 -27.70 4.89
C PRO A 175 -0.50 -27.30 3.79
N PRO A 176 -1.80 -27.16 4.12
CA PRO A 176 -2.85 -26.81 3.17
C PRO A 176 -2.84 -25.31 2.81
N TYR A 177 -1.74 -24.60 3.08
CA TYR A 177 -1.57 -23.20 2.72
C TYR A 177 -0.12 -22.83 2.42
N ARG A 178 0.07 -21.68 1.78
CA ARG A 178 1.33 -20.96 1.66
C ARG A 178 1.17 -19.54 2.20
N VAL A 179 2.25 -18.95 2.66
CA VAL A 179 2.29 -17.57 3.17
C VAL A 179 3.35 -16.78 2.42
N LEU A 180 3.21 -15.46 2.38
CA LEU A 180 4.24 -14.60 1.82
C LEU A 180 5.55 -14.74 2.62
N THR A 181 6.60 -15.18 1.95
CA THR A 181 7.95 -15.35 2.51
C THR A 181 8.93 -14.30 1.99
N GLY A 182 8.60 -13.64 0.88
CA GLY A 182 9.41 -12.54 0.37
C GLY A 182 8.89 -11.95 -0.93
N LEU A 183 9.63 -10.97 -1.44
CA LEU A 183 9.47 -10.35 -2.75
C LEU A 183 10.77 -10.47 -3.53
N ALA A 184 10.69 -10.57 -4.85
CA ALA A 184 11.84 -10.46 -5.74
C ALA A 184 11.52 -9.56 -6.93
N ASP A 185 12.42 -8.66 -7.28
CA ASP A 185 12.27 -7.83 -8.47
C ASP A 185 13.12 -8.34 -9.64
N ARG A 186 12.97 -7.69 -10.79
CA ARG A 186 13.70 -8.02 -12.02
C ARG A 186 15.17 -7.61 -12.01
N PHE A 187 15.65 -6.97 -10.94
CA PHE A 187 17.03 -6.53 -10.76
C PHE A 187 17.79 -7.42 -9.76
N GLY A 188 17.23 -8.57 -9.38
CA GLY A 188 17.85 -9.54 -8.49
C GLY A 188 17.78 -9.16 -7.01
N ARG A 189 17.08 -8.08 -6.65
CA ARG A 189 16.94 -7.64 -5.25
C ARG A 189 15.79 -8.41 -4.61
N THR A 190 15.89 -8.67 -3.31
CA THR A 190 14.86 -9.42 -2.58
C THR A 190 14.50 -8.73 -1.26
N LEU A 191 13.22 -8.78 -0.91
CA LEU A 191 12.74 -8.54 0.45
C LEU A 191 12.41 -9.89 1.06
N THR A 192 12.93 -10.20 2.24
CA THR A 192 12.75 -11.51 2.89
C THR A 192 12.10 -11.36 4.25
N TYR A 193 11.04 -12.14 4.51
CA TYR A 193 10.40 -12.25 5.81
C TYR A 193 11.00 -13.43 6.59
N ARG A 194 11.64 -13.13 7.72
CA ARG A 194 12.14 -14.12 8.67
C ARG A 194 11.02 -14.49 9.64
N ARG A 195 10.70 -15.78 9.70
CA ARG A 195 9.63 -16.31 10.56
C ARG A 195 10.20 -17.13 11.69
N GLU A 196 9.52 -17.12 12.84
CA GLU A 196 9.89 -17.91 13.99
C GLU A 196 9.65 -19.40 13.72
N ALA A 197 10.64 -20.24 14.06
CA ALA A 197 10.61 -21.65 13.69
C ALA A 197 9.81 -22.52 14.67
N ALA A 198 9.71 -22.12 15.93
CA ALA A 198 9.12 -22.93 17.00
C ALA A 198 8.53 -22.08 18.14
N GLY A 199 7.81 -22.73 19.06
CA GLY A 199 7.19 -22.09 20.22
C GLY A 199 5.89 -21.36 19.88
N ASP A 200 5.42 -20.51 20.80
CA ASP A 200 4.11 -19.86 20.70
C ASP A 200 3.97 -18.93 19.48
N LEU A 201 5.09 -18.42 18.98
CA LEU A 201 5.17 -17.55 17.80
C LEU A 201 5.49 -18.31 16.50
N ALA A 202 5.52 -19.64 16.51
CA ALA A 202 5.86 -20.44 15.32
C ALA A 202 5.05 -20.01 14.09
N GLY A 203 5.78 -19.77 13.00
CA GLY A 203 5.27 -19.31 11.71
C GLY A 203 5.04 -17.80 11.60
N GLU A 204 5.18 -17.02 12.67
CA GLU A 204 4.97 -15.57 12.65
C GLU A 204 6.24 -14.81 12.23
N ILE A 205 6.07 -13.64 11.61
CA ILE A 205 7.21 -12.83 11.13
C ILE A 205 7.81 -12.06 12.30
N THR A 206 9.06 -12.37 12.63
CA THR A 206 9.83 -11.70 13.69
C THR A 206 10.95 -10.81 13.14
N GLY A 207 11.27 -10.93 11.85
CA GLY A 207 12.21 -10.04 11.19
C GLY A 207 11.97 -9.86 9.70
N VAL A 208 12.51 -8.77 9.15
CA VAL A 208 12.46 -8.47 7.71
C VAL A 208 13.82 -7.97 7.26
N THR A 209 14.29 -8.44 6.11
CA THR A 209 15.41 -7.84 5.40
C THR A 209 14.87 -7.25 4.11
N ASP A 210 15.02 -5.95 3.90
CA ASP A 210 14.52 -5.28 2.68
C ASP A 210 15.50 -5.41 1.49
N GLY A 211 15.09 -4.94 0.31
CA GLY A 211 15.93 -4.99 -0.90
C GLY A 211 17.18 -4.13 -0.83
N ALA A 212 17.30 -3.26 0.18
CA ALA A 212 18.50 -2.53 0.51
C ALA A 212 19.25 -3.19 1.68
N GLY A 213 18.95 -4.42 2.09
CA GLY A 213 19.68 -5.11 3.16
C GLY A 213 19.56 -4.47 4.55
N ARG A 214 18.59 -3.59 4.80
CA ARG A 214 18.26 -3.17 6.18
C ARG A 214 17.55 -4.30 6.88
N GLU A 215 17.89 -4.53 8.15
CA GLU A 215 17.25 -5.55 8.96
C GLU A 215 16.33 -4.94 10.01
N PHE A 216 15.10 -5.43 10.05
CA PHE A 216 14.06 -5.01 10.98
C PHE A 216 13.71 -6.15 11.93
N ARG A 217 13.43 -5.83 13.18
CA ARG A 217 12.86 -6.76 14.17
C ARG A 217 11.42 -6.36 14.49
N LEU A 218 10.51 -7.31 14.34
CA LEU A 218 9.11 -7.19 14.72
C LEU A 218 8.92 -7.85 16.09
N VAL A 219 8.57 -7.06 17.09
CA VAL A 219 8.30 -7.57 18.44
C VAL A 219 6.84 -8.00 18.51
N LEU A 220 6.62 -9.29 18.73
CA LEU A 220 5.28 -9.86 18.83
C LEU A 220 4.96 -10.20 20.30
N THR A 221 3.68 -10.10 20.66
CA THR A 221 3.17 -10.49 21.98
C THR A 221 2.01 -11.47 21.82
N THR A 222 1.93 -12.48 22.67
CA THR A 222 0.78 -13.39 22.76
C THR A 222 -0.28 -12.81 23.70
N GLN A 223 -1.51 -13.34 23.63
CA GLN A 223 -2.57 -12.96 24.56
C GLN A 223 -2.19 -13.28 26.01
N ALA A 224 -1.58 -14.45 26.25
CA ALA A 224 -1.13 -14.86 27.57
C ALA A 224 -0.07 -13.91 28.15
N GLN A 225 0.89 -13.47 27.33
CA GLN A 225 1.89 -12.48 27.75
C GLN A 225 1.24 -11.15 28.14
N ARG A 226 0.30 -10.63 27.34
CA ARG A 226 -0.41 -9.39 27.66
C ARG A 226 -1.24 -9.50 28.93
N ALA A 227 -1.87 -10.66 29.19
CA ALA A 227 -2.59 -10.91 30.42
C ALA A 227 -1.68 -10.92 31.65
N GLU A 228 -0.50 -11.55 31.55
CA GLU A 228 0.47 -11.57 32.65
C GLU A 228 1.07 -10.18 32.94
N GLU A 229 1.43 -9.42 31.90
CA GLU A 229 1.89 -8.03 32.02
C GLU A 229 0.84 -7.14 32.71
N ALA A 230 -0.44 -7.34 32.40
CA ALA A 230 -1.52 -6.60 33.04
C ALA A 230 -1.70 -6.97 34.53
N ARG A 231 -1.59 -8.25 34.89
CA ARG A 231 -1.61 -8.71 36.30
C ARG A 231 -0.47 -8.11 37.09
N THR A 232 0.76 -8.20 36.58
CA THR A 232 1.97 -7.66 37.26
C THR A 232 1.93 -6.14 37.38
N SER A 233 1.43 -5.42 36.38
CA SER A 233 1.23 -3.97 36.45
C SER A 233 0.17 -3.59 37.50
N SER A 234 -0.90 -4.38 37.64
CA SER A 234 -1.92 -4.13 38.67
C SER A 234 -1.41 -4.34 40.11
N LEU A 235 -0.46 -5.25 40.30
CA LEU A 235 0.18 -5.54 41.59
C LEU A 235 1.14 -4.43 42.05
N SER A 236 1.67 -3.63 41.13
CA SER A 236 2.62 -2.53 41.42
C SER A 236 1.95 -1.16 41.57
N SER A 237 0.64 -1.05 41.33
CA SER A 237 -0.14 0.17 41.53
C SER A 237 -0.79 0.19 42.91
N SER A 238 -0.47 1.18 43.74
CA SER A 238 -1.01 1.32 45.11
C SER A 238 -2.47 1.77 45.19
N ASP A 239 -3.17 1.89 44.06
CA ASP A 239 -4.44 2.61 43.97
C ASP A 239 -5.55 1.84 43.19
N SER A 240 -5.55 0.50 43.21
CA SER A 240 -6.59 -0.28 42.52
C SER A 240 -7.67 -0.82 43.47
N SER A 241 -8.92 -0.42 43.24
CA SER A 241 -10.13 -0.96 43.89
C SER A 241 -10.66 -2.24 43.22
N ARG A 242 -9.83 -2.90 42.38
CA ARG A 242 -10.19 -4.13 41.66
C ARG A 242 -9.59 -5.36 42.36
N PRO A 243 -10.32 -6.49 42.43
CA PRO A 243 -9.79 -7.71 43.03
C PRO A 243 -8.53 -8.18 42.28
N LEU A 244 -7.49 -8.51 43.04
CA LEU A 244 -6.12 -8.89 42.62
C LEU A 244 -6.02 -10.12 41.69
N SER A 245 -7.15 -10.73 41.29
CA SER A 245 -7.21 -11.99 40.54
C SER A 245 -7.83 -11.88 39.13
N ALA A 246 -8.25 -10.70 38.67
CA ALA A 246 -8.89 -10.54 37.36
C ALA A 246 -8.00 -9.67 36.45
N SER A 247 -7.21 -10.33 35.58
CA SER A 247 -6.56 -9.65 34.46
C SER A 247 -7.62 -8.97 33.58
N PRO A 248 -7.43 -7.71 33.15
CA PRO A 248 -8.29 -7.10 32.13
C PRO A 248 -8.24 -7.89 30.81
N PHE A 249 -7.10 -8.50 30.49
CA PHE A 249 -6.97 -9.36 29.31
C PHE A 249 -7.44 -10.78 29.64
N PRO A 250 -8.41 -11.33 28.90
CA PRO A 250 -8.85 -12.71 29.05
C PRO A 250 -7.79 -13.69 28.57
N ASP A 251 -7.78 -14.90 29.12
CA ASP A 251 -6.84 -15.97 28.71
C ASP A 251 -7.15 -16.48 27.29
N THR A 252 -8.41 -16.43 26.86
CA THR A 252 -8.85 -16.77 25.49
C THR A 252 -9.55 -15.59 24.84
N LEU A 253 -9.31 -15.41 23.53
CA LEU A 253 -9.97 -14.37 22.75
C LEU A 253 -11.35 -14.82 22.26
N PRO A 254 -12.30 -13.89 22.11
CA PRO A 254 -13.58 -14.20 21.50
C PRO A 254 -13.40 -14.60 20.03
N GLY A 255 -14.31 -15.45 19.53
CA GLY A 255 -14.40 -15.71 18.10
C GLY A 255 -14.68 -14.42 17.33
N THR A 256 -14.08 -14.29 16.15
CA THR A 256 -14.24 -13.08 15.32
C THR A 256 -14.94 -13.42 14.01
N GLU A 257 -15.62 -12.45 13.43
CA GLU A 257 -16.20 -12.57 12.09
C GLU A 257 -15.14 -12.47 10.97
N TYR A 258 -13.87 -12.32 11.33
CA TYR A 258 -12.74 -12.05 10.44
C TYR A 258 -11.76 -13.22 10.31
N GLY A 259 -12.15 -14.41 10.76
CA GLY A 259 -11.33 -15.63 10.76
C GLY A 259 -10.83 -16.01 12.16
N PRO A 260 -10.15 -17.17 12.27
CA PRO A 260 -9.58 -17.62 13.54
C PRO A 260 -8.47 -16.68 14.01
N ASP A 261 -8.39 -16.45 15.31
CA ASP A 261 -7.44 -15.53 15.92
C ASP A 261 -6.56 -16.24 16.95
N ARG A 262 -5.23 -16.23 16.71
CA ARG A 262 -4.23 -16.83 17.61
C ARG A 262 -3.84 -15.90 18.76
N GLY A 263 -4.34 -14.66 18.77
CA GLY A 263 -4.01 -13.66 19.80
C GLY A 263 -2.59 -13.13 19.74
N ILE A 264 -1.90 -13.28 18.61
CA ILE A 264 -0.55 -12.74 18.41
C ILE A 264 -0.66 -11.33 17.84
N ARG A 265 0.08 -10.38 18.41
CA ARG A 265 0.02 -8.95 18.05
C ARG A 265 1.39 -8.31 17.95
N LEU A 266 1.56 -7.43 16.96
CA LEU A 266 2.78 -6.64 16.77
C LEU A 266 2.83 -5.50 17.79
N SER A 267 3.78 -5.49 18.74
CA SER A 267 3.89 -4.39 19.72
C SER A 267 4.83 -3.28 19.28
N ALA A 268 5.90 -3.60 18.55
CA ALA A 268 6.91 -2.64 18.13
C ALA A 268 7.71 -3.12 16.91
N VAL A 269 8.27 -2.17 16.14
CA VAL A 269 9.21 -2.44 15.05
C VAL A 269 10.51 -1.69 15.27
N TRP A 270 11.64 -2.38 15.18
CA TRP A 270 12.98 -1.84 15.36
C TRP A 270 13.80 -1.95 14.08
N LEU A 271 14.63 -0.96 13.79
CA LEU A 271 15.73 -1.08 12.82
C LEU A 271 16.96 -1.60 13.55
N MET A 272 17.39 -2.81 13.20
CA MET A 272 18.49 -3.52 13.87
C MET A 272 19.80 -3.39 13.11
N HIS A 273 19.75 -3.19 11.80
CA HIS A 273 20.91 -3.00 10.96
C HIS A 273 20.58 -2.08 9.79
N ASP A 274 21.45 -1.12 9.52
CA ASP A 274 21.41 -0.26 8.35
C ASP A 274 22.81 -0.25 7.70
N PRO A 275 22.96 -0.77 6.46
CA PRO A 275 24.29 -0.86 5.85
C PRO A 275 24.93 0.49 5.50
N ALA A 276 24.15 1.57 5.38
CA ALA A 276 24.70 2.93 5.16
C ALA A 276 24.94 3.68 6.48
N TYR A 277 24.23 3.32 7.55
CA TYR A 277 24.28 3.98 8.85
C TYR A 277 24.49 2.98 10.02
N PRO A 278 25.55 2.14 9.99
CA PRO A 278 25.73 1.05 10.95
C PRO A 278 25.90 1.54 12.41
N GLU A 279 26.43 2.74 12.60
CA GLU A 279 26.70 3.33 13.91
C GLU A 279 25.60 4.30 14.39
N SER A 280 24.57 4.56 13.57
CA SER A 280 23.53 5.57 13.83
C SER A 280 22.13 4.95 13.85
N LEU A 281 21.98 3.81 14.53
CA LEU A 281 20.67 3.18 14.67
C LEU A 281 19.74 3.99 15.59
N PRO A 282 18.40 4.00 15.34
CA PRO A 282 17.45 4.67 16.22
C PRO A 282 17.44 4.07 17.63
N GLY A 283 17.47 4.92 18.67
CA GLY A 283 17.37 4.50 20.08
C GLY A 283 15.95 4.12 20.53
N ALA A 284 14.96 4.23 19.66
CA ALA A 284 13.56 3.92 19.92
C ALA A 284 12.94 3.12 18.74
N PRO A 285 11.84 2.39 18.96
CA PRO A 285 11.13 1.73 17.87
C PRO A 285 10.68 2.73 16.80
N LEU A 286 10.64 2.28 15.55
CA LEU A 286 10.12 3.04 14.42
C LEU A 286 8.60 3.18 14.44
N ALA A 287 7.90 2.20 15.03
CA ALA A 287 6.47 2.23 15.27
C ALA A 287 6.15 1.38 16.51
N ARG A 288 5.09 1.74 17.24
CA ARG A 288 4.54 0.93 18.33
C ARG A 288 3.02 0.86 18.25
N TYR A 289 2.48 -0.19 18.86
CA TYR A 289 1.06 -0.50 18.84
C TYR A 289 0.57 -0.92 20.22
N THR A 290 -0.71 -0.65 20.48
CA THR A 290 -1.41 -1.11 21.68
C THR A 290 -2.75 -1.69 21.29
N TYR A 291 -3.29 -2.57 22.13
CA TYR A 291 -4.46 -3.38 21.79
C TYR A 291 -5.50 -3.34 22.91
N THR A 292 -6.76 -3.52 22.55
CA THR A 292 -7.85 -3.75 23.50
C THR A 292 -7.67 -5.11 24.18
N GLU A 293 -8.42 -5.33 25.26
CA GLU A 293 -8.49 -6.62 25.96
C GLU A 293 -8.94 -7.76 25.03
N ALA A 294 -9.83 -7.45 24.08
CA ALA A 294 -10.31 -8.34 23.02
C ALA A 294 -9.30 -8.52 21.85
N GLY A 295 -8.11 -7.92 21.95
CA GLY A 295 -7.05 -8.05 20.95
C GLY A 295 -7.26 -7.19 19.70
N GLU A 296 -8.07 -6.14 19.75
CA GLU A 296 -8.27 -5.22 18.62
C GLU A 296 -7.24 -4.10 18.67
N LEU A 297 -6.76 -3.60 17.52
CA LEU A 297 -5.76 -2.53 17.51
C LEU A 297 -6.33 -1.23 18.04
N LEU A 298 -5.86 -0.80 19.21
CA LEU A 298 -6.36 0.34 19.96
C LEU A 298 -5.69 1.65 19.52
N ALA A 299 -4.36 1.66 19.40
CA ALA A 299 -3.62 2.86 19.04
C ALA A 299 -2.30 2.54 18.33
N VAL A 300 -1.86 3.51 17.51
CA VAL A 300 -0.56 3.50 16.82
C VAL A 300 0.25 4.69 17.28
N TYR A 301 1.55 4.46 17.51
CA TYR A 301 2.52 5.46 17.91
C TYR A 301 3.62 5.54 16.85
N ASP A 302 4.00 6.76 16.49
CA ASP A 302 5.11 7.01 15.57
C ASP A 302 6.47 6.80 16.26
N ARG A 303 7.55 6.97 15.49
CA ARG A 303 8.95 6.82 15.97
C ARG A 303 9.37 7.82 17.06
N SER A 304 8.57 8.86 17.33
CA SER A 304 8.76 9.77 18.47
C SER A 304 8.03 9.32 19.73
N ASN A 305 7.33 8.18 19.66
CA ASN A 305 6.42 7.67 20.67
C ASN A 305 5.16 8.55 20.87
N THR A 306 4.79 9.34 19.86
CA THR A 306 3.54 10.12 19.88
C THR A 306 2.40 9.26 19.33
N GLN A 307 1.27 9.18 20.04
CA GLN A 307 0.08 8.51 19.53
C GLN A 307 -0.44 9.25 18.29
N VAL A 308 -0.43 8.59 17.13
CA VAL A 308 -0.89 9.15 15.85
C VAL A 308 -2.30 8.70 15.46
N ARG A 309 -2.74 7.55 15.98
CA ARG A 309 -4.07 6.98 15.71
C ARG A 309 -4.69 6.37 16.95
N ALA A 310 -6.03 6.42 17.00
CA ALA A 310 -6.84 5.68 17.96
C ALA A 310 -8.07 5.08 17.27
N PHE A 311 -8.51 3.92 17.76
CA PHE A 311 -9.64 3.16 17.22
C PHE A 311 -10.55 2.68 18.35
N THR A 312 -11.84 2.62 18.07
CA THR A 312 -12.89 2.16 18.98
C THR A 312 -13.71 1.10 18.26
N TYR A 313 -14.04 0.01 18.95
CA TYR A 313 -14.73 -1.15 18.38
C TYR A 313 -16.05 -1.46 19.08
N ASP A 314 -16.88 -2.23 18.39
CA ASP A 314 -18.13 -2.76 18.90
C ASP A 314 -17.86 -3.93 19.87
N ALA A 315 -18.29 -3.78 21.12
CA ALA A 315 -18.14 -4.81 22.14
C ALA A 315 -18.88 -6.12 21.82
N GLN A 316 -19.94 -6.07 21.00
CA GLN A 316 -20.72 -7.25 20.61
C GLN A 316 -20.20 -7.91 19.34
N HIS A 317 -19.40 -7.20 18.54
CA HIS A 317 -18.89 -7.68 17.26
C HIS A 317 -17.36 -7.46 17.18
N PRO A 318 -16.55 -8.35 17.78
CA PRO A 318 -15.10 -8.22 17.81
C PRO A 318 -14.48 -7.97 16.43
N GLY A 319 -13.71 -6.89 16.31
CA GLY A 319 -13.08 -6.40 15.07
C GLY A 319 -13.90 -5.40 14.27
N ARG A 320 -15.17 -5.14 14.64
CA ARG A 320 -16.00 -4.12 13.97
C ARG A 320 -15.72 -2.75 14.56
N MET A 321 -15.01 -1.91 13.81
CA MET A 321 -14.64 -0.55 14.21
C MET A 321 -15.84 0.38 14.16
N VAL A 322 -16.22 0.96 15.30
CA VAL A 322 -17.30 1.95 15.39
C VAL A 322 -16.78 3.37 15.41
N ALA A 323 -15.47 3.57 15.65
CA ALA A 323 -14.90 4.91 15.61
C ALA A 323 -13.38 4.93 15.37
N HIS A 324 -12.86 6.05 14.86
CA HIS A 324 -11.43 6.32 14.84
C HIS A 324 -11.10 7.81 14.88
N ARG A 325 -9.87 8.15 15.27
CA ARG A 325 -9.33 9.51 15.24
C ARG A 325 -7.83 9.56 14.94
N TYR A 326 -7.40 10.70 14.44
CA TYR A 326 -5.99 11.09 14.38
C TYR A 326 -5.60 11.86 15.66
N ALA A 327 -4.30 11.97 15.93
CA ALA A 327 -3.77 12.78 17.02
C ALA A 327 -4.35 14.20 17.00
N GLY A 328 -4.88 14.66 18.13
CA GLY A 328 -5.44 16.02 18.27
C GLY A 328 -6.69 16.30 17.42
N ARG A 329 -7.33 15.27 16.85
CA ARG A 329 -8.54 15.40 16.01
C ARG A 329 -9.77 14.77 16.67
N PRO A 330 -10.99 15.26 16.36
CA PRO A 330 -12.22 14.65 16.82
C PRO A 330 -12.41 13.26 16.22
N GLU A 331 -13.25 12.47 16.88
CA GLU A 331 -13.52 11.09 16.50
C GLU A 331 -14.63 10.98 15.45
N MET A 332 -14.34 10.28 14.35
CA MET A 332 -15.33 9.84 13.36
C MET A 332 -16.03 8.60 13.87
N ARG A 333 -17.36 8.52 13.74
CA ARG A 333 -18.16 7.39 14.24
C ARG A 333 -19.01 6.74 13.15
N TYR A 334 -19.29 5.45 13.31
CA TYR A 334 -20.02 4.64 12.35
C TYR A 334 -21.13 3.85 13.03
N ARG A 335 -22.25 3.69 12.33
CA ARG A 335 -23.33 2.77 12.73
C ARG A 335 -23.55 1.74 11.64
N TYR A 336 -23.93 0.54 12.06
CA TYR A 336 -24.12 -0.60 11.20
C TYR A 336 -25.55 -1.11 11.29
N ASP A 337 -26.06 -1.66 10.20
CA ASP A 337 -27.26 -2.50 10.23
C ASP A 337 -26.95 -3.93 10.73
N ASP A 338 -27.98 -4.74 10.93
CA ASP A 338 -27.87 -6.12 11.43
C ASP A 338 -27.06 -7.03 10.48
N THR A 339 -26.91 -6.64 9.22
CA THR A 339 -26.09 -7.36 8.22
C THR A 339 -24.63 -6.92 8.22
N GLY A 340 -24.27 -5.95 9.06
CA GLY A 340 -22.92 -5.41 9.20
C GLY A 340 -22.57 -4.37 8.14
N ARG A 341 -23.56 -3.74 7.49
CA ARG A 341 -23.33 -2.63 6.53
C ARG A 341 -23.40 -1.28 7.25
N VAL A 342 -22.51 -0.36 6.90
CA VAL A 342 -22.49 1.01 7.45
C VAL A 342 -23.73 1.77 6.99
N VAL A 343 -24.59 2.20 7.91
CA VAL A 343 -25.78 3.01 7.61
C VAL A 343 -25.61 4.48 7.93
N GLU A 344 -24.69 4.82 8.85
CA GLU A 344 -24.38 6.21 9.20
C GLU A 344 -22.88 6.39 9.42
N GLN A 345 -22.35 7.52 8.94
CA GLN A 345 -21.04 8.07 9.27
C GLN A 345 -21.24 9.46 9.89
N LEU A 346 -20.82 9.62 11.14
CA LEU A 346 -20.79 10.90 11.84
C LEU A 346 -19.39 11.51 11.78
N ASN A 347 -19.29 12.71 11.22
CA ASN A 347 -18.05 13.48 11.11
C ASN A 347 -18.23 14.82 11.86
N PRO A 348 -17.77 14.96 13.12
CA PRO A 348 -18.14 16.07 14.01
C PRO A 348 -17.84 17.50 13.54
N ALA A 349 -16.97 17.68 12.56
CA ALA A 349 -16.64 18.98 11.97
C ALA A 349 -16.47 18.90 10.44
N GLY A 350 -17.12 17.91 9.82
CA GLY A 350 -17.24 17.75 8.38
C GLY A 350 -18.67 17.35 8.00
N LEU A 351 -18.88 16.90 6.76
CA LEU A 351 -20.18 16.36 6.36
C LEU A 351 -20.38 14.97 6.97
N SER A 352 -21.53 14.75 7.59
CA SER A 352 -21.95 13.39 8.00
C SER A 352 -22.77 12.74 6.89
N TYR A 353 -22.79 11.42 6.82
CA TYR A 353 -23.40 10.68 5.71
C TYR A 353 -24.35 9.59 6.21
N ARG A 354 -25.45 9.39 5.49
CA ARG A 354 -26.37 8.26 5.65
C ARG A 354 -26.41 7.44 4.37
N TYR A 355 -26.48 6.12 4.53
CA TYR A 355 -26.47 5.17 3.42
C TYR A 355 -27.74 4.33 3.44
N GLN A 356 -28.41 4.24 2.30
CA GLN A 356 -29.57 3.37 2.10
C GLN A 356 -29.26 2.39 0.98
N TYR A 357 -29.47 1.11 1.26
CA TYR A 357 -29.10 0.01 0.37
C TYR A 357 -30.35 -0.69 -0.17
N GLU A 358 -30.48 -0.69 -1.48
CA GLU A 358 -31.47 -1.45 -2.24
C GLU A 358 -30.75 -2.49 -3.12
N GLN A 359 -31.50 -3.32 -3.83
CA GLN A 359 -30.93 -4.43 -4.61
C GLN A 359 -29.94 -3.93 -5.68
N ASP A 360 -30.37 -2.96 -6.48
CA ASP A 360 -29.71 -2.38 -7.64
C ASP A 360 -29.38 -0.88 -7.46
N ARG A 361 -29.62 -0.33 -6.26
CA ARG A 361 -29.44 1.09 -5.98
C ARG A 361 -28.87 1.34 -4.58
N ILE A 362 -28.03 2.36 -4.46
CA ILE A 362 -27.50 2.86 -3.19
C ILE A 362 -27.71 4.36 -3.14
N THR A 363 -28.38 4.84 -2.09
CA THR A 363 -28.56 6.28 -1.87
C THR A 363 -27.63 6.74 -0.76
N VAL A 364 -26.80 7.74 -1.05
CA VAL A 364 -25.94 8.43 -0.08
C VAL A 364 -26.50 9.82 0.15
N THR A 365 -26.75 10.19 1.42
CA THR A 365 -27.26 11.51 1.79
C THR A 365 -26.29 12.17 2.77
N ASP A 366 -25.79 13.36 2.45
CA ASP A 366 -24.93 14.11 3.36
C ASP A 366 -25.74 14.94 4.39
N SER A 367 -25.04 15.55 5.35
CA SER A 367 -25.65 16.36 6.40
C SER A 367 -26.23 17.70 5.93
N LEU A 368 -26.01 18.07 4.66
CA LEU A 368 -26.69 19.19 3.99
C LEU A 368 -27.92 18.72 3.20
N ASN A 369 -28.31 17.45 3.35
CA ASN A 369 -29.38 16.77 2.63
C ASN A 369 -29.17 16.71 1.10
N ARG A 370 -27.93 16.82 0.63
CA ARG A 370 -27.60 16.56 -0.77
C ARG A 370 -27.55 15.05 -0.98
N ARG A 371 -28.21 14.59 -2.05
CA ARG A 371 -28.38 13.17 -2.37
C ARG A 371 -27.53 12.75 -3.56
N GLU A 372 -26.78 11.68 -3.40
CA GLU A 372 -26.11 10.96 -4.48
C GLU A 372 -26.74 9.57 -4.60
N VAL A 373 -27.06 9.14 -5.82
CA VAL A 373 -27.67 7.83 -6.10
C VAL A 373 -26.75 7.04 -7.02
N LEU A 374 -26.34 5.87 -6.57
CA LEU A 374 -25.53 4.92 -7.33
C LEU A 374 -26.42 3.79 -7.81
N HIS A 375 -26.61 3.66 -9.11
CA HIS A 375 -27.26 2.52 -9.73
C HIS A 375 -26.22 1.47 -10.06
N THR A 376 -26.52 0.22 -9.71
CA THR A 376 -25.56 -0.87 -9.76
C THR A 376 -26.05 -2.08 -10.50
N GLU A 377 -25.16 -2.69 -11.28
CA GLU A 377 -25.37 -4.00 -11.91
C GLU A 377 -24.40 -5.04 -11.34
N GLY A 378 -24.75 -6.32 -11.49
CA GLY A 378 -23.99 -7.43 -10.92
C GLY A 378 -24.30 -7.70 -9.44
N GLY A 379 -23.75 -8.79 -8.92
CA GLY A 379 -23.98 -9.25 -7.54
C GLY A 379 -22.68 -9.46 -6.76
N ALA A 380 -22.75 -9.32 -5.43
CA ALA A 380 -21.61 -9.50 -4.52
C ALA A 380 -20.37 -8.69 -4.96
N GLY A 381 -19.19 -9.33 -5.04
CA GLY A 381 -17.95 -8.67 -5.49
C GLY A 381 -17.98 -8.15 -6.93
N LEU A 382 -18.95 -8.58 -7.76
CA LEU A 382 -19.11 -8.15 -9.14
C LEU A 382 -19.93 -6.87 -9.29
N LYS A 383 -20.44 -6.29 -8.19
CA LYS A 383 -21.27 -5.10 -8.26
C LYS A 383 -20.52 -3.93 -8.90
N ARG A 384 -21.12 -3.23 -9.87
CA ARG A 384 -20.53 -2.09 -10.59
C ARG A 384 -21.47 -0.91 -10.58
N VAL A 385 -20.96 0.32 -10.50
CA VAL A 385 -21.77 1.54 -10.64
C VAL A 385 -21.90 1.87 -12.12
N VAL A 386 -23.06 1.59 -12.70
CA VAL A 386 -23.34 1.84 -14.12
C VAL A 386 -23.92 3.23 -14.37
N LYS A 387 -24.52 3.83 -13.33
CA LYS A 387 -25.05 5.18 -13.38
C LYS A 387 -24.93 5.85 -12.01
N LYS A 388 -24.54 7.12 -12.00
CA LYS A 388 -24.42 7.96 -10.81
C LYS A 388 -25.22 9.23 -11.02
N GLU A 389 -26.14 9.51 -10.11
CA GLU A 389 -26.93 10.74 -10.07
C GLU A 389 -26.46 11.59 -8.89
N LEU A 390 -26.18 12.87 -9.15
CA LEU A 390 -25.76 13.84 -8.15
C LEU A 390 -26.92 14.73 -7.70
N ALA A 391 -26.71 15.44 -6.60
CA ALA A 391 -27.73 16.27 -5.96
C ALA A 391 -28.19 17.46 -6.81
N ASP A 392 -27.37 17.91 -7.76
CA ASP A 392 -27.67 18.96 -8.73
C ASP A 392 -28.45 18.45 -9.96
N GLY A 393 -28.77 17.15 -10.00
CA GLY A 393 -29.42 16.50 -11.13
C GLY A 393 -28.46 16.02 -12.22
N SER A 394 -27.15 16.24 -12.07
CA SER A 394 -26.14 15.72 -13.00
C SER A 394 -26.11 14.20 -12.97
N VAL A 395 -26.08 13.57 -14.16
CA VAL A 395 -26.08 12.11 -14.30
C VAL A 395 -24.90 11.66 -15.15
N THR A 396 -24.11 10.72 -14.65
CA THR A 396 -23.03 10.07 -15.40
C THR A 396 -23.30 8.59 -15.57
N HIS A 397 -22.88 8.00 -16.69
CA HIS A 397 -22.99 6.56 -16.96
C HIS A 397 -21.61 5.95 -17.20
N SER A 398 -21.45 4.68 -16.81
CA SER A 398 -20.23 3.89 -17.00
C SER A 398 -20.57 2.57 -17.67
N GLY A 399 -19.88 2.23 -18.75
CA GLY A 399 -19.93 0.93 -19.41
C GLY A 399 -18.78 0.05 -18.98
N TYR A 400 -19.02 -1.26 -18.82
CA TYR A 400 -18.01 -2.24 -18.45
C TYR A 400 -18.02 -3.45 -19.38
N ASP A 401 -16.87 -4.10 -19.54
CA ASP A 401 -16.80 -5.42 -20.17
C ASP A 401 -17.13 -6.56 -19.19
N ALA A 402 -17.12 -7.80 -19.68
CA ALA A 402 -17.39 -9.00 -18.86
C ALA A 402 -16.33 -9.24 -17.76
N ALA A 403 -15.12 -8.68 -17.88
CA ALA A 403 -14.10 -8.71 -16.84
C ALA A 403 -14.26 -7.55 -15.82
N GLY A 404 -15.23 -6.66 -16.05
CA GLY A 404 -15.54 -5.52 -15.20
C GLY A 404 -14.61 -4.32 -15.40
N ARG A 405 -13.92 -4.23 -16.54
CA ARG A 405 -13.05 -3.12 -16.93
C ARG A 405 -13.87 -2.05 -17.66
N LEU A 406 -13.52 -0.78 -17.50
CA LEU A 406 -14.26 0.36 -18.06
C LEU A 406 -14.12 0.42 -19.58
N THR A 407 -15.24 0.42 -20.31
CA THR A 407 -15.27 0.49 -21.79
C THR A 407 -15.88 1.79 -22.32
N ALA A 408 -16.66 2.51 -21.50
CA ALA A 408 -17.17 3.81 -21.85
C ALA A 408 -17.54 4.65 -20.62
N GLN A 409 -17.50 5.97 -20.76
CA GLN A 409 -18.08 6.91 -19.82
C GLN A 409 -18.92 7.95 -20.56
N THR A 410 -20.08 8.26 -20.01
CA THR A 410 -20.93 9.36 -20.47
C THR A 410 -21.05 10.37 -19.36
N ASP A 411 -20.64 11.61 -19.62
CA ASP A 411 -20.71 12.69 -18.65
C ASP A 411 -22.12 13.29 -18.52
N ALA A 412 -22.28 14.27 -17.62
CA ALA A 412 -23.55 14.94 -17.37
C ALA A 412 -24.10 15.74 -18.56
N ALA A 413 -23.25 16.10 -19.52
CA ALA A 413 -23.64 16.76 -20.76
C ALA A 413 -24.03 15.77 -21.88
N GLY A 414 -24.05 14.47 -21.58
CA GLY A 414 -24.33 13.41 -22.56
C GLY A 414 -23.16 13.12 -23.50
N ARG A 415 -21.97 13.68 -23.24
CA ARG A 415 -20.78 13.45 -24.05
C ARG A 415 -20.15 12.12 -23.67
N ARG A 416 -19.86 11.28 -24.67
CA ARG A 416 -19.41 9.91 -24.49
C ARG A 416 -17.94 9.75 -24.88
N THR A 417 -17.15 9.21 -23.96
CA THR A 417 -15.78 8.76 -24.19
C THR A 417 -15.76 7.24 -24.19
N GLU A 418 -15.10 6.63 -25.16
CA GLU A 418 -14.98 5.17 -25.30
C GLU A 418 -13.53 4.72 -25.11
N TYR A 419 -13.35 3.54 -24.52
CA TYR A 419 -12.06 2.94 -24.21
C TYR A 419 -11.96 1.58 -24.89
N GLY A 420 -11.10 1.46 -25.90
CA GLY A 420 -10.71 0.16 -26.44
C GLY A 420 -9.75 -0.55 -25.49
N LEU A 421 -9.97 -1.85 -25.29
CA LEU A 421 -9.18 -2.66 -24.36
C LEU A 421 -8.65 -3.91 -25.08
N ASN A 422 -7.41 -4.27 -24.80
CA ASN A 422 -6.90 -5.58 -25.18
C ASN A 422 -7.64 -6.69 -24.41
N VAL A 423 -8.19 -7.65 -25.14
CA VAL A 423 -9.03 -8.72 -24.56
C VAL A 423 -8.27 -9.67 -23.63
N VAL A 424 -6.95 -9.75 -23.77
CA VAL A 424 -6.07 -10.61 -22.97
C VAL A 424 -5.44 -9.81 -21.82
N SER A 425 -4.69 -8.76 -22.13
CA SER A 425 -3.92 -8.02 -21.12
C SER A 425 -4.75 -6.99 -20.34
N GLY A 426 -5.80 -6.45 -20.96
CA GLY A 426 -6.59 -5.33 -20.41
C GLY A 426 -5.96 -3.97 -20.53
N ASP A 427 -4.84 -3.86 -21.24
CA ASP A 427 -4.26 -2.57 -21.57
C ASP A 427 -5.22 -1.77 -22.47
N ILE A 428 -5.27 -0.46 -22.26
CA ILE A 428 -6.07 0.46 -23.10
C ILE A 428 -5.39 0.57 -24.46
N THR A 429 -6.09 0.19 -25.54
CA THR A 429 -5.59 0.26 -26.93
C THR A 429 -5.91 1.57 -27.60
N ASP A 430 -7.03 2.18 -27.23
CA ASP A 430 -7.49 3.44 -27.80
C ASP A 430 -8.45 4.16 -26.85
N ILE A 431 -8.50 5.49 -27.00
CA ILE A 431 -9.48 6.35 -26.36
C ILE A 431 -10.11 7.20 -27.45
N THR A 432 -11.43 7.10 -27.58
CA THR A 432 -12.21 7.94 -28.50
C THR A 432 -12.97 8.98 -27.70
N THR A 433 -12.68 10.25 -27.95
CA THR A 433 -13.34 11.39 -27.30
C THR A 433 -14.70 11.69 -27.95
N PRO A 434 -15.57 12.48 -27.29
CA PRO A 434 -16.93 12.74 -27.77
C PRO A 434 -17.03 13.41 -29.15
N ASP A 435 -15.97 14.08 -29.60
CA ASP A 435 -15.84 14.69 -30.93
C ASP A 435 -15.34 13.70 -32.01
N GLY A 436 -15.23 12.40 -31.68
CA GLY A 436 -14.79 11.34 -32.58
C GLY A 436 -13.27 11.26 -32.78
N ARG A 437 -12.49 12.05 -32.03
CA ARG A 437 -11.02 12.02 -32.10
C ARG A 437 -10.48 10.83 -31.33
N GLU A 438 -9.56 10.10 -31.95
CA GLU A 438 -9.03 8.85 -31.42
C GLU A 438 -7.55 9.00 -31.05
N THR A 439 -7.17 8.54 -29.86
CA THR A 439 -5.77 8.36 -29.45
C THR A 439 -5.48 6.87 -29.32
N LYS A 440 -4.41 6.38 -29.96
CA LYS A 440 -4.03 4.95 -29.94
C LYS A 440 -2.80 4.71 -29.09
N PHE A 441 -2.77 3.58 -28.41
CA PHE A 441 -1.69 3.16 -27.51
C PHE A 441 -1.17 1.79 -27.94
N TYR A 442 0.15 1.66 -27.98
CA TYR A 442 0.83 0.43 -28.36
C TYR A 442 1.74 -0.02 -27.23
N TYR A 443 1.83 -1.33 -27.02
CA TYR A 443 2.58 -1.94 -25.92
C TYR A 443 3.50 -3.04 -26.46
N ASN A 444 4.57 -3.33 -25.73
CA ASN A 444 5.40 -4.53 -25.95
C ASN A 444 4.87 -5.72 -25.13
N ASP A 445 5.50 -6.89 -25.30
CA ASP A 445 5.13 -8.14 -24.59
C ASP A 445 5.33 -8.07 -23.07
N GLY A 446 6.01 -7.04 -22.55
CA GLY A 446 6.17 -6.75 -21.14
C GLY A 446 5.12 -5.77 -20.60
N ASN A 447 4.03 -5.54 -21.34
CA ASN A 447 2.97 -4.55 -21.09
C ASN A 447 3.48 -3.11 -20.90
N GLN A 448 4.59 -2.75 -21.56
CA GLN A 448 5.14 -1.39 -21.48
C GLN A 448 4.72 -0.59 -22.70
N LEU A 449 4.26 0.64 -22.48
CA LEU A 449 3.83 1.56 -23.54
C LEU A 449 5.01 1.91 -24.47
N THR A 450 4.91 1.55 -25.74
CA THR A 450 5.92 1.79 -26.79
C THR A 450 5.56 2.93 -27.73
N ALA A 451 4.28 3.23 -27.93
CA ALA A 451 3.87 4.37 -28.74
C ALA A 451 2.50 4.92 -28.34
N VAL A 452 2.33 6.23 -28.56
CA VAL A 452 1.04 6.93 -28.48
C VAL A 452 0.85 7.72 -29.76
N VAL A 453 -0.21 7.43 -30.51
CA VAL A 453 -0.59 8.17 -31.72
C VAL A 453 -1.76 9.07 -31.36
N SER A 454 -1.54 10.39 -31.46
CA SER A 454 -2.54 11.41 -31.19
C SER A 454 -3.55 11.55 -32.34
N PRO A 455 -4.70 12.21 -32.14
CA PRO A 455 -5.71 12.35 -33.18
C PRO A 455 -5.28 13.11 -34.44
N ASP A 456 -4.18 13.86 -34.37
CA ASP A 456 -3.59 14.54 -35.51
C ASP A 456 -2.55 13.70 -36.27
N GLY A 457 -2.39 12.43 -35.90
CA GLY A 457 -1.45 11.49 -36.51
C GLY A 457 -0.01 11.61 -36.01
N LEU A 458 0.30 12.60 -35.15
CA LEU A 458 1.62 12.70 -34.54
C LEU A 458 1.80 11.66 -33.44
N GLU A 459 3.02 11.15 -33.32
CA GLU A 459 3.34 10.01 -32.48
C GLU A 459 4.47 10.33 -31.49
N SER A 460 4.33 9.86 -30.26
CA SER A 460 5.46 9.71 -29.33
C SER A 460 5.84 8.24 -29.19
N ARG A 461 7.14 7.93 -29.11
CA ARG A 461 7.68 6.57 -29.02
C ARG A 461 8.54 6.36 -27.79
N ARG A 462 8.57 5.13 -27.28
CA ARG A 462 9.40 4.69 -26.15
C ARG A 462 10.02 3.34 -26.45
N GLU A 463 11.27 3.19 -26.07
CA GLU A 463 12.04 1.95 -26.20
C GLU A 463 12.57 1.53 -24.84
N TYR A 464 12.60 0.23 -24.60
CA TYR A 464 13.04 -0.36 -23.34
C TYR A 464 14.10 -1.43 -23.57
N ASP A 465 15.02 -1.59 -22.62
CA ASP A 465 15.98 -2.69 -22.62
C ASP A 465 15.36 -4.01 -22.12
N GLU A 466 16.18 -5.06 -22.04
CA GLU A 466 15.75 -6.39 -21.62
C GLU A 466 15.18 -6.41 -20.17
N PRO A 467 15.81 -5.76 -19.16
CA PRO A 467 15.21 -5.51 -17.85
C PRO A 467 14.01 -4.55 -17.84
N GLY A 468 13.50 -4.09 -18.99
CA GLY A 468 12.33 -3.22 -19.05
C GLY A 468 12.57 -1.79 -18.55
N ARG A 469 13.79 -1.28 -18.63
CA ARG A 469 14.11 0.13 -18.32
C ARG A 469 14.03 0.97 -19.59
N LEU A 470 13.57 2.21 -19.47
CA LEU A 470 13.45 3.13 -20.61
C LEU A 470 14.85 3.46 -21.14
N VAL A 471 15.12 3.27 -22.43
CA VAL A 471 16.42 3.60 -23.08
C VAL A 471 16.31 4.73 -24.08
N SER A 472 15.12 4.96 -24.63
CA SER A 472 14.84 6.04 -25.57
C SER A 472 13.39 6.50 -25.42
N GLU A 473 13.15 7.81 -25.44
CA GLU A 473 11.83 8.41 -25.54
C GLU A 473 11.86 9.51 -26.59
N THR A 474 11.05 9.35 -27.63
CA THR A 474 10.83 10.35 -28.67
C THR A 474 9.49 11.02 -28.40
N SER A 475 9.49 12.31 -28.15
CA SER A 475 8.29 13.11 -27.94
C SER A 475 7.48 13.25 -29.22
N ARG A 476 6.24 13.76 -29.09
CA ARG A 476 5.36 14.05 -30.23
C ARG A 476 5.94 15.07 -31.22
N SER A 477 6.87 15.93 -30.79
CA SER A 477 7.57 16.89 -31.66
C SER A 477 8.81 16.30 -32.36
N GLY A 478 9.15 15.03 -32.08
CA GLY A 478 10.33 14.35 -32.64
C GLY A 478 11.61 14.50 -31.81
N GLU A 479 11.58 15.27 -30.72
CA GLU A 479 12.73 15.37 -29.81
C GLU A 479 12.95 14.06 -29.07
N THR A 480 14.18 13.53 -29.09
CA THR A 480 14.52 12.25 -28.48
C THR A 480 15.44 12.42 -27.29
N VAL A 481 15.07 11.83 -26.15
CA VAL A 481 15.93 11.69 -24.97
C VAL A 481 16.36 10.23 -24.85
N ARG A 482 17.65 10.00 -24.63
CA ARG A 482 18.24 8.68 -24.41
C ARG A 482 18.70 8.52 -22.97
N TYR A 483 18.54 7.32 -22.44
CA TYR A 483 18.84 6.98 -21.05
C TYR A 483 19.91 5.89 -21.01
N ARG A 484 20.86 6.01 -20.09
CA ARG A 484 21.90 5.00 -19.83
C ARG A 484 21.96 4.68 -18.34
N TYR A 485 22.30 3.45 -18.04
CA TYR A 485 22.35 2.87 -16.69
C TYR A 485 23.77 2.34 -16.43
N ASP A 486 24.17 2.31 -15.16
CA ASP A 486 25.53 1.88 -14.78
C ASP A 486 25.78 0.39 -15.05
N ASP A 487 24.80 -0.47 -14.73
CA ASP A 487 24.87 -1.91 -14.96
C ASP A 487 23.48 -2.53 -15.13
N ALA A 488 23.38 -3.86 -15.28
CA ALA A 488 22.11 -4.59 -15.45
C ALA A 488 21.21 -4.62 -14.20
N HIS A 489 21.75 -4.33 -13.01
CA HIS A 489 21.03 -4.35 -11.72
C HIS A 489 20.54 -2.95 -11.31
N SER A 490 20.96 -1.91 -12.05
CA SER A 490 20.61 -0.52 -11.80
C SER A 490 19.23 -0.18 -12.34
N GLU A 491 18.28 0.17 -11.47
CA GLU A 491 16.94 0.58 -11.88
C GLU A 491 16.88 2.02 -12.41
N LEU A 492 17.78 2.89 -11.93
CA LEU A 492 17.75 4.34 -12.17
C LEU A 492 18.83 4.75 -13.18
N PRO A 493 18.54 5.71 -14.09
CA PRO A 493 19.48 6.12 -15.11
C PRO A 493 20.64 6.91 -14.49
N ALA A 494 21.86 6.59 -14.92
CA ALA A 494 23.08 7.31 -14.56
C ALA A 494 23.37 8.48 -15.52
N THR A 495 22.82 8.43 -16.73
CA THR A 495 23.00 9.51 -17.72
C THR A 495 21.76 9.66 -18.59
N THR A 496 21.40 10.90 -18.90
CA THR A 496 20.42 11.24 -19.94
C THR A 496 21.05 12.12 -21.00
N THR A 497 20.71 11.90 -22.26
CA THR A 497 21.16 12.71 -23.40
C THR A 497 19.95 13.19 -24.18
N ASP A 498 19.77 14.51 -24.29
CA ASP A 498 18.64 15.08 -25.04
C ASP A 498 18.91 15.16 -26.55
N ALA A 499 17.93 15.71 -27.28
CA ALA A 499 17.98 15.82 -28.73
C ALA A 499 19.13 16.71 -29.24
N THR A 500 19.63 17.62 -28.42
CA THR A 500 20.75 18.52 -28.76
C THR A 500 22.12 17.86 -28.54
N GLY A 501 22.15 16.66 -27.94
CA GLY A 501 23.37 16.01 -27.49
C GLY A 501 23.83 16.45 -26.10
N SER A 502 23.06 17.34 -25.44
CA SER A 502 23.37 17.78 -24.08
C SER A 502 23.18 16.62 -23.11
N THR A 503 24.15 16.42 -22.22
CA THR A 503 24.15 15.32 -21.27
C THR A 503 23.87 15.81 -19.86
N ARG A 504 23.22 14.96 -19.06
CA ARG A 504 23.07 15.14 -17.61
C ARG A 504 23.48 13.84 -16.95
N GLN A 505 24.15 13.93 -15.80
CA GLN A 505 24.63 12.77 -15.05
C GLN A 505 23.99 12.73 -13.67
N MET A 506 23.69 11.53 -13.21
CA MET A 506 23.07 11.27 -11.90
C MET A 506 23.87 10.20 -11.17
N THR A 507 24.08 10.38 -9.87
CA THR A 507 24.61 9.35 -8.97
C THR A 507 23.58 9.06 -7.91
N TRP A 508 23.33 7.77 -7.65
CA TRP A 508 22.29 7.31 -6.73
C TRP A 508 22.88 6.60 -5.52
N SER A 509 22.23 6.73 -4.37
CA SER A 509 22.52 5.93 -3.19
C SER A 509 21.94 4.53 -3.35
N ARG A 510 22.39 3.59 -2.51
CA ARG A 510 21.78 2.26 -2.39
C ARG A 510 20.30 2.27 -1.99
N TYR A 511 19.80 3.40 -1.48
CA TYR A 511 18.39 3.62 -1.16
C TYR A 511 17.61 4.28 -2.29
N GLY A 512 18.20 4.42 -3.48
CA GLY A 512 17.56 5.05 -4.65
C GLY A 512 17.44 6.58 -4.54
N GLN A 513 18.23 7.21 -3.67
CA GLN A 513 18.20 8.66 -3.46
C GLN A 513 19.27 9.32 -4.33
N LEU A 514 18.95 10.46 -4.96
CA LEU A 514 19.90 11.20 -5.79
C LEU A 514 20.98 11.81 -4.91
N LEU A 515 22.25 11.42 -5.09
CA LEU A 515 23.42 11.93 -4.36
C LEU A 515 24.12 13.08 -5.10
N ALA A 516 24.16 13.01 -6.43
CA ALA A 516 24.75 14.04 -7.26
C ALA A 516 23.99 14.17 -8.59
N PHE A 517 23.87 15.40 -9.07
CA PHE A 517 23.32 15.73 -10.37
C PHE A 517 24.24 16.73 -11.07
N THR A 518 24.77 16.35 -12.23
CA THR A 518 25.56 17.23 -13.09
C THR A 518 24.70 17.64 -14.28
N ASP A 519 24.48 18.94 -14.45
CA ASP A 519 23.70 19.46 -15.57
C ASP A 519 24.50 19.53 -16.88
N CYS A 520 23.87 20.00 -17.95
CA CYS A 520 24.52 20.11 -19.26
C CYS A 520 25.61 21.19 -19.34
N SER A 521 25.68 22.10 -18.34
CA SER A 521 26.75 23.09 -18.22
C SER A 521 27.95 22.55 -17.42
N GLY A 522 27.85 21.34 -16.89
CA GLY A 522 28.87 20.71 -16.06
C GLY A 522 28.79 21.07 -14.58
N TYR A 523 27.77 21.84 -14.17
CA TYR A 523 27.60 22.22 -12.75
C TYR A 523 27.03 21.07 -11.95
N GLN A 524 27.63 20.81 -10.78
CA GLN A 524 27.23 19.69 -9.94
C GLN A 524 26.43 20.17 -8.72
N THR A 525 25.24 19.61 -8.54
CA THR A 525 24.48 19.70 -7.29
C THR A 525 24.63 18.41 -6.50
N ARG A 526 25.04 18.48 -5.23
CA ARG A 526 25.14 17.32 -4.33
C ARG A 526 24.06 17.35 -3.25
N TYR A 527 23.61 16.18 -2.83
CA TYR A 527 22.53 16.00 -1.87
C TYR A 527 22.98 15.10 -0.72
N GLU A 528 22.62 15.48 0.51
CA GLU A 528 22.87 14.67 1.70
C GLU A 528 21.53 14.27 2.33
N TYR A 529 21.51 13.09 2.94
CA TYR A 529 20.32 12.53 3.59
C TYR A 529 20.68 11.99 4.97
N ASP A 530 19.68 11.93 5.85
CA ASP A 530 19.80 11.20 7.11
C ASP A 530 19.42 9.71 6.96
N ARG A 531 19.56 8.96 8.05
CA ARG A 531 19.18 7.54 8.16
C ARG A 531 17.71 7.24 7.88
N PHE A 532 16.84 8.24 7.99
CA PHE A 532 15.42 8.09 7.71
C PHE A 532 15.07 8.45 6.26
N GLY A 533 16.07 8.80 5.45
CA GLY A 533 15.91 9.18 4.07
C GLY A 533 15.52 10.64 3.84
N GLN A 534 15.57 11.47 4.89
CA GLN A 534 15.21 12.88 4.80
C GLN A 534 16.41 13.68 4.31
N MET A 535 16.20 14.56 3.32
CA MET A 535 17.27 15.38 2.76
C MET A 535 17.72 16.44 3.77
N THR A 536 18.97 16.37 4.22
CA THR A 536 19.58 17.25 5.24
C THR A 536 20.37 18.40 4.63
N ALA A 537 20.92 18.22 3.43
CA ALA A 537 21.64 19.29 2.75
C ALA A 537 21.51 19.20 1.22
N VAL A 538 21.60 20.37 0.58
CA VAL A 538 21.83 20.51 -0.86
C VAL A 538 22.99 21.46 -1.05
N HIS A 539 24.02 21.02 -1.76
CA HIS A 539 25.18 21.82 -2.13
C HIS A 539 25.11 22.14 -3.60
N ARG A 540 25.11 23.43 -3.93
CA ARG A 540 25.26 23.95 -5.29
C ARG A 540 26.59 24.69 -5.41
N GLU A 541 26.90 25.06 -6.64
CA GLU A 541 28.05 25.89 -6.97
C GLU A 541 28.01 27.25 -6.25
N GLU A 542 29.16 27.94 -6.25
CA GLU A 542 29.35 29.26 -5.63
C GLU A 542 29.11 29.30 -4.11
N GLY A 543 29.20 28.15 -3.44
CA GLY A 543 29.00 28.05 -1.99
C GLY A 543 27.53 28.17 -1.57
N ILE A 544 26.59 28.07 -2.52
CA ILE A 544 25.15 28.11 -2.24
C ILE A 544 24.74 26.75 -1.68
N SER A 545 24.75 26.62 -0.35
CA SER A 545 24.28 25.44 0.37
C SER A 545 22.99 25.73 1.13
N LEU A 546 22.11 24.73 1.21
CA LEU A 546 20.88 24.77 1.98
C LEU A 546 20.85 23.57 2.93
N TYR A 547 20.73 23.83 4.22
CA TYR A 547 20.67 22.84 5.28
C TYR A 547 19.25 22.73 5.83
N ARG A 548 18.85 21.52 6.20
CA ARG A 548 17.52 21.21 6.75
C ARG A 548 17.65 20.43 8.04
N HIS A 549 16.82 20.78 9.00
CA HIS A 549 16.71 20.06 10.27
C HIS A 549 15.30 19.54 10.47
N TYR A 550 15.20 18.34 11.03
CA TYR A 550 13.93 17.66 11.29
C TYR A 550 13.84 17.28 12.76
N ASP A 551 12.63 17.26 13.30
CA ASP A 551 12.38 16.67 14.61
C ASP A 551 12.33 15.13 14.55
N ASN A 552 12.20 14.50 15.72
CA ASN A 552 12.10 13.04 15.80
C ASN A 552 10.84 12.46 15.14
N ARG A 553 9.82 13.27 14.83
CA ARG A 553 8.63 12.85 14.05
C ARG A 553 8.86 12.92 12.55
N GLY A 554 9.95 13.57 12.11
CA GLY A 554 10.27 13.79 10.70
C GLY A 554 9.66 15.06 10.11
N ARG A 555 9.26 16.01 10.96
CA ARG A 555 8.75 17.32 10.53
C ARG A 555 9.92 18.27 10.40
N LEU A 556 9.94 19.06 9.32
CA LEU A 556 10.98 20.06 9.05
C LEU A 556 10.89 21.18 10.09
N THR A 557 11.91 21.38 10.92
CA THR A 557 11.91 22.42 11.97
C THR A 557 12.72 23.65 11.59
N SER A 558 13.70 23.51 10.69
CA SER A 558 14.52 24.64 10.25
C SER A 558 15.09 24.40 8.85
N VAL A 559 15.22 25.50 8.10
CA VAL A 559 15.95 25.59 6.85
C VAL A 559 16.95 26.74 6.96
N LYS A 560 18.23 26.46 6.74
CA LYS A 560 19.32 27.42 6.87
C LYS A 560 20.14 27.50 5.58
N ASP A 561 20.41 28.69 5.08
CA ASP A 561 21.29 28.86 3.93
C ASP A 561 22.78 29.00 4.32
N ALA A 562 23.65 29.05 3.32
CA ALA A 562 25.09 29.21 3.50
C ALA A 562 25.50 30.55 4.15
N GLN A 563 24.66 31.59 4.08
CA GLN A 563 24.88 32.85 4.77
C GLN A 563 24.42 32.81 6.24
N GLY A 564 23.85 31.69 6.67
CA GLY A 564 23.36 31.47 8.02
C GLY A 564 21.97 32.03 8.28
N ARG A 565 21.26 32.50 7.24
CA ARG A 565 19.87 32.94 7.34
C ARG A 565 19.00 31.71 7.55
N GLU A 566 18.20 31.73 8.60
CA GLU A 566 17.42 30.58 9.05
C GLU A 566 15.92 30.89 9.03
N THR A 567 15.15 30.00 8.42
CA THR A 567 13.69 29.98 8.54
C THR A 567 13.31 28.83 9.47
N GLN A 568 12.54 29.11 10.52
CA GLN A 568 12.09 28.12 11.50
C GLN A 568 10.60 27.79 11.33
N TYR A 569 10.23 26.56 11.68
CA TYR A 569 8.88 26.02 11.53
C TYR A 569 8.42 25.40 12.85
N GLU A 570 7.23 25.79 13.30
CA GLU A 570 6.62 25.28 14.53
C GLU A 570 5.34 24.51 14.24
N TYR A 571 5.03 23.53 15.08
CA TYR A 571 3.87 22.66 14.88
C TYR A 571 3.08 22.43 16.16
N ASN A 572 1.77 22.24 16.03
CA ASN A 572 0.93 21.78 17.14
C ASN A 572 1.08 20.26 17.37
N ALA A 573 0.37 19.75 18.39
CA ALA A 573 0.35 18.32 18.73
C ALA A 573 -0.26 17.43 17.63
N ALA A 574 -1.24 17.95 16.88
CA ALA A 574 -1.88 17.27 15.75
C ALA A 574 -0.95 17.19 14.52
N GLY A 575 0.13 17.98 14.49
CA GLY A 575 1.08 18.03 13.39
C GLY A 575 0.86 19.17 12.40
N ASP A 576 -0.05 20.11 12.67
CA ASP A 576 -0.27 21.28 11.82
C ASP A 576 0.85 22.30 11.99
N LEU A 577 1.26 22.94 10.88
CA LEU A 577 2.28 23.99 10.85
C LEU A 577 1.71 25.31 11.41
N THR A 578 1.99 25.61 12.67
CA THR A 578 1.40 26.77 13.37
C THR A 578 2.17 28.07 13.16
N ALA A 579 3.47 28.02 12.90
CA ALA A 579 4.25 29.22 12.64
C ALA A 579 5.38 28.99 11.63
N VAL A 580 5.63 30.02 10.82
CA VAL A 580 6.84 30.17 9.99
C VAL A 580 7.53 31.46 10.40
N ILE A 581 8.78 31.36 10.81
CA ILE A 581 9.61 32.49 11.27
C ILE A 581 10.71 32.70 10.23
N THR A 582 10.73 33.85 9.57
CA THR A 582 11.74 34.16 8.54
C THR A 582 13.04 34.71 9.16
N PRO A 583 14.14 34.76 8.39
CA PRO A 583 15.45 35.19 8.92
C PRO A 583 15.50 36.63 9.46
N ASP A 584 14.58 37.49 9.02
CA ASP A 584 14.41 38.86 9.50
C ASP A 584 13.54 38.97 10.76
N GLY A 585 13.04 37.85 11.28
CA GLY A 585 12.24 37.76 12.50
C GLY A 585 10.73 37.88 12.28
N ASN A 586 10.26 38.09 11.04
CA ASN A 586 8.82 38.14 10.78
C ASN A 586 8.19 36.77 11.06
N ARG A 587 7.01 36.78 11.68
CA ARG A 587 6.34 35.57 12.14
C ARG A 587 4.97 35.47 11.51
N SER A 588 4.78 34.43 10.71
CA SER A 588 3.47 34.10 10.12
C SER A 588 2.84 32.97 10.90
N GLU A 589 1.76 33.24 11.61
CA GLU A 589 1.02 32.25 12.40
C GLU A 589 -0.25 31.80 11.69
N THR A 590 -0.52 30.49 11.70
CA THR A 590 -1.74 29.92 11.12
C THR A 590 -2.55 29.19 12.19
N GLN A 591 -3.83 29.52 12.29
CA GLN A 591 -4.79 28.82 13.14
C GLN A 591 -5.55 27.77 12.33
N TYR A 592 -5.78 26.63 12.95
CA TYR A 592 -6.46 25.49 12.33
C TYR A 592 -7.73 25.16 13.10
N ASP A 593 -8.76 24.73 12.38
CA ASP A 593 -9.93 24.12 12.99
C ASP A 593 -9.61 22.71 13.52
N ALA A 594 -10.62 22.07 14.13
CA ALA A 594 -10.49 20.74 14.70
C ALA A 594 -10.10 19.64 13.68
N TRP A 595 -10.17 19.89 12.37
CA TRP A 595 -9.79 18.96 11.29
C TRP A 595 -8.45 19.27 10.63
N GLY A 596 -7.81 20.37 10.98
CA GLY A 596 -6.56 20.78 10.35
C GLY A 596 -6.79 21.61 9.09
N LYS A 597 -7.98 22.20 8.92
CA LYS A 597 -8.18 23.22 7.89
C LYS A 597 -7.74 24.57 8.44
N ALA A 598 -6.91 25.29 7.70
CA ALA A 598 -6.51 26.64 8.05
C ALA A 598 -7.73 27.58 8.08
N VAL A 599 -7.88 28.32 9.17
CA VAL A 599 -8.99 29.26 9.42
C VAL A 599 -8.53 30.70 9.27
N SER A 600 -7.33 31.01 9.74
CA SER A 600 -6.74 32.35 9.63
C SER A 600 -5.21 32.27 9.60
N THR A 601 -4.60 33.21 8.89
CA THR A 601 -3.16 33.43 8.93
C THR A 601 -2.89 34.89 9.27
N THR A 602 -2.04 35.13 10.26
CA THR A 602 -1.62 36.47 10.70
C THR A 602 -0.13 36.63 10.43
N GLN A 603 0.25 37.74 9.80
CA GLN A 603 1.64 38.09 9.53
C GLN A 603 2.01 39.24 10.47
N GLY A 604 3.02 39.01 11.30
CA GLY A 604 3.57 39.97 12.25
C GLY A 604 4.97 40.43 11.89
#